data_AF-A0A382UVD5-F1
#
_entry.id   AF-A0A382UVD5-F1
#
_cell.length_a   1.000
_cell.length_b   1.000
_cell.length_c   1.000
_cell.angle_alpha   90.00
_cell.angle_beta   90.00
_cell.angle_gamma   90.00
#
_symmetry.space_group_name_H-M   'P 1'
#
loop_
_entity.id
_entity.type
_entity.pdbx_description
1 polymer ?
#
loop_
_entity_poly.entity_id
_entity_poly.type
_entity_poly.pdbx_seq_one_letter_code
_entity_poly.pdbx_strand_id
1 'polypeptide(L)'
;SRLTVGDPTVAVGLELDVIAAVVIGGGSLSGGEGSILGTLVGALIMTVIRSGCSQMGLPNWVQEIVTGGIIVAAVALDRWRHR
;
A
#
# COMPACT_ATOMS: atom_id res chain seq x y z
N SER A 1 30.40 7.76 -1.11
CA SER A 1 29.78 6.83 -2.09
C SER A 1 28.65 6.11 -1.38
N ARG A 2 27.39 6.44 -1.67
CA ARG A 2 26.26 5.66 -1.16
C ARG A 2 26.23 4.39 -1.98
N LEU A 3 26.84 3.34 -1.44
CA LEU A 3 26.52 1.98 -1.86
C LEU A 3 25.02 1.83 -1.55
N THR A 4 24.19 2.14 -2.56
CA THR A 4 22.85 1.59 -2.67
C THR A 4 23.03 0.09 -2.87
N VAL A 5 23.45 -0.58 -1.80
CA VAL A 5 23.13 -1.98 -1.62
C VAL A 5 21.63 -1.99 -1.77
N GLY A 6 21.15 -2.63 -2.84
CA GLY A 6 19.74 -2.97 -2.96
C GLY A 6 19.46 -3.88 -1.78
N ASP A 7 19.15 -3.27 -0.64
CA ASP A 7 18.83 -3.97 0.59
C ASP A 7 17.53 -4.70 0.28
N PRO A 8 17.54 -6.03 0.10
CA PRO A 8 16.35 -6.75 -0.33
C PRO A 8 15.21 -6.60 0.68
N THR A 9 15.54 -6.19 1.91
CA THR A 9 14.58 -5.79 2.94
C THR A 9 13.69 -4.63 2.51
N VAL A 10 14.13 -3.71 1.64
CA VAL A 10 13.25 -2.64 1.12
C VAL A 10 12.27 -3.14 0.05
N ALA A 11 12.56 -4.29 -0.58
CA ALA A 11 11.64 -4.93 -1.52
C ALA A 11 10.59 -5.76 -0.77
N VAL A 12 10.95 -6.34 0.37
CA VAL A 12 10.02 -7.01 1.29
C VAL A 12 9.03 -5.97 1.82
N GLY A 13 7.75 -6.14 1.46
CA GLY A 13 6.68 -5.21 1.83
C GLY A 13 6.18 -4.34 0.68
N LEU A 14 6.98 -4.08 -0.36
CA LEU A 14 6.50 -3.38 -1.57
C LEU A 14 5.42 -4.18 -2.30
N GLU A 15 5.56 -5.51 -2.34
CA GLU A 15 4.53 -6.40 -2.90
C GLU A 15 3.18 -6.23 -2.16
N LEU A 16 3.25 -6.15 -0.83
CA LEU A 16 2.09 -5.95 0.04
C LEU A 16 1.48 -4.55 -0.13
N ASP A 17 2.32 -3.53 -0.31
CA ASP A 17 1.96 -2.13 -0.55
C ASP A 17 1.21 -1.99 -1.90
N VAL A 18 1.69 -2.69 -2.94
CA VAL A 18 1.06 -2.72 -4.27
C VAL A 18 -0.32 -3.36 -4.21
N ILE A 19 -0.47 -4.48 -3.49
CA ILE A 19 -1.78 -5.12 -3.30
C ILE A 19 -2.73 -4.17 -2.55
N ALA A 20 -2.23 -3.46 -1.53
CA ALA A 20 -3.01 -2.46 -0.79
C ALA A 20 -3.52 -1.34 -1.70
N ALA A 21 -2.63 -0.78 -2.52
CA ALA A 21 -2.96 0.30 -3.45
C ALA A 21 -4.08 -0.10 -4.42
N VAL A 22 -4.02 -1.32 -4.96
CA VAL A 22 -5.03 -1.86 -5.89
C VAL A 22 -6.38 -2.03 -5.18
N VAL A 23 -6.40 -2.62 -3.98
CA VAL A 23 -7.64 -2.83 -3.20
C VAL A 23 -8.27 -1.51 -2.75
N ILE A 24 -7.47 -0.56 -2.24
CA ILE A 24 -7.94 0.79 -1.89
C ILE A 24 -8.55 1.48 -3.12
N GLY A 25 -7.92 1.30 -4.29
CA GLY A 25 -8.39 1.82 -5.56
C GLY A 25 -9.64 1.13 -6.14
N GLY A 26 -10.14 0.08 -5.49
CA GLY A 26 -11.30 -0.69 -5.93
C GLY A 26 -10.99 -1.72 -7.03
N GLY A 27 -9.75 -2.19 -7.12
CA GLY A 27 -9.37 -3.33 -7.94
C GLY A 27 -9.68 -4.65 -7.24
N SER A 28 -10.59 -5.44 -7.80
CA SER A 28 -10.96 -6.75 -7.24
C SER A 28 -9.88 -7.81 -7.48
N LEU A 29 -9.44 -8.46 -6.40
CA LEU A 29 -8.59 -9.66 -6.41
C LEU A 29 -9.32 -10.93 -6.87
N SER A 30 -10.66 -10.94 -6.81
CA SER A 30 -11.50 -12.13 -7.11
C SER A 30 -12.03 -12.18 -8.54
N GLY A 31 -11.80 -11.13 -9.35
CA GLY A 31 -12.08 -11.13 -10.78
C GLY A 31 -12.91 -9.94 -11.27
N GLY A 32 -12.34 -9.19 -12.22
CA GLY A 32 -13.07 -8.48 -13.28
C GLY A 32 -13.63 -7.08 -12.99
N GLU A 33 -13.84 -6.69 -11.72
CA GLU A 33 -14.37 -5.36 -11.40
C GLU A 33 -13.33 -4.47 -10.71
N GLY A 34 -12.95 -3.42 -11.42
CA GLY A 34 -12.01 -2.41 -10.96
C GLY A 34 -11.55 -1.55 -12.12
N SER A 35 -11.61 -0.22 -11.97
CA SER A 35 -11.18 0.70 -13.02
C SER A 35 -9.70 1.06 -12.83
N ILE A 36 -8.95 1.13 -13.94
CA ILE A 36 -7.54 1.58 -13.96
C ILE A 36 -7.41 2.93 -13.25
N LEU A 37 -8.38 3.83 -13.43
CA LEU A 37 -8.41 5.12 -12.77
C LEU A 37 -8.53 5.01 -11.25
N GLY A 38 -9.33 4.06 -10.75
CA GLY A 38 -9.45 3.81 -9.31
C GLY A 38 -8.13 3.30 -8.72
N THR A 39 -7.47 2.37 -9.40
CA THR A 39 -6.14 1.85 -9.00
C THR A 39 -5.08 2.95 -8.98
N LEU A 40 -5.10 3.85 -9.97
CA LEU A 40 -4.20 5.00 -10.04
C LEU A 40 -4.38 5.94 -8.85
N VAL A 41 -5.64 6.19 -8.45
CA VAL A 41 -5.96 6.98 -7.26
C VAL A 41 -5.52 6.25 -5.98
N GLY A 42 -5.75 4.93 -5.89
CA GLY A 42 -5.28 4.12 -4.75
C GLY A 42 -3.75 4.11 -4.59
N ALA A 43 -3.03 4.00 -5.69
CA ALA A 43 -1.57 4.10 -5.72
C ALA A 43 -1.07 5.50 -5.31
N LEU A 44 -1.77 6.56 -5.73
CA LEU A 44 -1.47 7.92 -5.32
C LEU A 44 -1.62 8.09 -3.80
N ILE A 45 -2.71 7.56 -3.23
CA ILE A 45 -2.97 7.60 -1.78
C ILE A 45 -1.87 6.87 -1.01
N MET A 46 -1.52 5.65 -1.42
CA MET A 46 -0.43 4.87 -0.80
C MET A 46 0.90 5.60 -0.87
N THR A 47 1.21 6.22 -2.00
CA THR A 47 2.44 7.01 -2.19
C THR A 47 2.48 8.22 -1.25
N VAL A 48 1.37 8.93 -1.10
CA VAL A 48 1.26 10.08 -0.17
C VAL A 48 1.44 9.63 1.27
N ILE A 49 0.85 8.51 1.68
CA ILE A 49 1.00 7.98 3.04
C ILE A 49 2.45 7.58 3.30
N ARG A 50 3.07 6.84 2.38
CA ARG A 50 4.47 6.42 2.51
C ARG A 50 5.42 7.62 2.57
N SER A 51 5.18 8.61 1.72
CA SER A 51 5.97 9.84 1.71
C SER A 51 5.73 10.69 2.96
N GLY A 52 4.50 10.72 3.49
CA GLY A 52 4.14 11.39 4.74
C GLY A 52 4.77 10.75 5.97
N CYS A 53 4.70 9.42 6.09
CA CYS A 53 5.35 8.66 7.16
C CYS A 53 6.89 8.78 7.10
N SER A 54 7.46 8.82 5.89
CA SER A 54 8.90 9.05 5.71
C SER A 54 9.30 10.47 6.09
N GLN A 55 8.49 11.47 5.78
CA GLN A 55 8.79 12.88 6.11
C GLN A 55 8.63 13.17 7.61
N MET A 56 7.73 12.45 8.29
CA MET A 56 7.59 12.48 9.75
C MET A 56 8.78 11.84 10.49
N GLY A 57 9.74 11.25 9.78
CA GLY A 57 10.92 10.62 10.38
C GLY A 57 10.58 9.38 11.21
N LEU A 58 9.46 8.70 10.90
CA LEU A 58 9.04 7.52 11.63
C LEU A 58 10.04 6.37 11.41
N PRO A 59 10.37 5.62 12.47
CA PRO A 59 11.25 4.46 12.35
C PRO A 59 10.58 3.33 11.55
N ASN A 60 11.38 2.52 10.85
CA ASN A 60 10.91 1.51 9.89
C ASN A 60 9.84 0.55 10.47
N TRP A 61 9.99 0.14 11.73
CA TRP A 61 9.05 -0.74 12.41
C TRP A 61 7.64 -0.13 12.56
N VAL A 62 7.55 1.19 12.72
CA VAL A 62 6.25 1.89 12.77
C VAL A 62 5.64 1.98 11.37
N GLN A 63 6.44 2.21 10.34
CA GLN A 63 5.95 2.17 8.96
C GLN A 63 5.38 0.80 8.60
N GLU A 64 6.05 -0.29 8.98
CA GLU A 64 5.54 -1.65 8.74
C GLU A 64 4.21 -1.92 9.43
N ILE A 65 4.07 -1.51 10.70
CA ILE A 65 2.80 -1.66 11.45
C ILE A 65 1.69 -0.82 10.81
N VAL A 66 1.99 0.41 10.40
CA VAL A 66 1.03 1.32 9.76
C VAL A 66 0.59 0.76 8.41
N THR A 67 1.52 0.30 7.57
CA THR A 67 1.22 -0.32 6.28
C THR A 67 0.35 -1.57 6.47
N GLY A 68 0.70 -2.45 7.42
CA GLY A 68 -0.12 -3.61 7.75
C GLY A 68 -1.54 -3.24 8.22
N GLY A 69 -1.66 -2.21 9.06
CA GLY A 69 -2.95 -1.67 9.51
C GLY A 69 -3.79 -1.10 8.37
N ILE A 70 -3.18 -0.36 7.45
CA ILE A 70 -3.83 0.20 6.26
C ILE A 70 -4.34 -0.92 5.35
N ILE A 71 -3.55 -1.98 5.14
CA ILE A 71 -3.97 -3.14 4.34
C ILE A 71 -5.19 -3.81 4.95
N VAL A 72 -5.18 -4.08 6.26
CA VAL A 72 -6.31 -4.72 6.95
C VAL A 72 -7.56 -3.84 6.86
N ALA A 73 -7.41 -2.52 7.06
CA ALA A 73 -8.52 -1.57 6.94
C ALA A 73 -9.06 -1.51 5.50
N ALA A 74 -8.17 -1.48 4.50
CA ALA A 74 -8.52 -1.48 3.09
C ALA A 74 -9.31 -2.74 2.71
N VAL A 75 -8.81 -3.92 3.10
CA VAL A 75 -9.48 -5.21 2.84
C VAL A 75 -10.80 -5.33 3.60
N ALA A 76 -10.87 -4.82 4.83
CA ALA A 76 -12.11 -4.83 5.60
C ALA A 76 -13.20 -3.95 4.96
N LEU A 77 -12.82 -2.75 4.50
CA LEU A 77 -13.71 -1.85 3.76
C LEU A 77 -14.13 -2.45 2.42
N ASP A 78 -13.19 -3.05 1.68
CA ASP A 78 -13.45 -3.75 0.42
C ASP A 78 -14.46 -4.88 0.61
N ARG A 79 -14.25 -5.74 1.62
CA ARG A 79 -15.19 -6.81 1.97
C ARG A 79 -16.58 -6.32 2.33
N TRP A 80 -16.66 -5.16 2.98
CA TRP A 80 -17.94 -4.59 3.42
C TRP A 80 -18.69 -3.92 2.27
N ARG A 81 -17.97 -3.41 1.27
CA ARG A 81 -18.51 -2.86 0.03
C ARG A 81 -19.01 -3.93 -0.95
N HIS A 82 -18.38 -5.11 -0.94
CA HIS A 82 -18.74 -6.26 -1.78
C HIS A 82 -19.90 -7.10 -1.22
N ARG A 83 -20.54 -6.67 -0.14
CA ARG A 83 -21.71 -7.33 0.47
C ARG A 83 -22.95 -6.45 0.36
#